data_AF-A0AAU2E7L6-F1
#
_entry.id   AF-A0AAU2E7L6-F1
#
_cell.length_a   1.000
_cell.length_b   1.000
_cell.length_c   1.000
_cell.angle_alpha   90.00
_cell.angle_beta   90.00
_cell.angle_gamma   90.00
#
_symmetry.space_group_name_H-M   'P 1'
#
loop_
_entity.id
_entity.type
_entity.pdbx_description
1 polymer ?
#
loop_
_entity_poly.entity_id
_entity_poly.type
_entity_poly.pdbx_seq_one_letter_code
_entity_poly.pdbx_strand_id
1 'polypeptide(L)' 'MSLTVSAAGDGWRGVAVPDPDRSDRAREGFDFLLLVDPVFTLRFPDDHTVLVAVTAEDGHLVLGPVEDGGPGGHRV' A
#
# COMPACT_ATOMS: atom_id res chain seq x y z
N MET A 1 -9.48 -11.05 -1.64
CA MET A 1 -9.03 -9.82 -0.94
C MET A 1 -10.05 -8.70 -1.20
N SER A 2 -10.51 -8.01 -0.16
CA SER A 2 -11.36 -6.82 -0.26
C SER A 2 -10.60 -5.59 0.22
N LEU A 3 -10.87 -4.45 -0.42
CA LEU A 3 -10.32 -3.14 -0.07
C LEU A 3 -11.48 -2.19 0.20
N THR A 4 -11.49 -1.55 1.37
CA THR A 4 -12.43 -0.48 1.69
C THR A 4 -11.68 0.84 1.65
N VAL A 5 -12.13 1.77 0.80
CA VAL A 5 -11.51 3.10 0.67
C VAL A 5 -12.43 4.14 1.28
N SER A 6 -11.85 5.07 2.05
CA SER A 6 -12.52 6.21 2.64
C SER A 6 -11.80 7.50 2.28
N ALA A 7 -12.56 8.58 2.06
CA ALA A 7 -11.99 9.91 1.96
C ALA A 7 -11.51 10.34 3.35
N ALA A 8 -10.25 10.73 3.46
CA ALA A 8 -9.66 11.19 4.70
C ALA A 8 -9.13 12.60 4.45
N GLY A 9 -9.84 13.63 4.93
CA GLY A 9 -9.41 15.03 4.89
C GLY A 9 -8.75 15.49 3.58
N ASP A 10 -7.43 15.52 3.59
CA ASP A 10 -6.52 15.96 2.52
C ASP A 10 -6.20 14.90 1.45
N GLY A 11 -6.74 13.69 1.56
CA GLY A 11 -6.52 12.62 0.59
C GLY A 11 -7.47 11.43 0.75
N TRP A 12 -6.93 10.23 0.53
CA TRP A 12 -7.67 8.99 0.64
C TRP A 12 -6.91 8.01 1.55
N ARG A 13 -7.66 7.19 2.26
CA ARG A 13 -7.14 6.08 3.06
C ARG A 13 -7.87 4.80 2.66
N GLY A 14 -7.11 3.81 2.23
CA GLY A 14 -7.58 2.45 1.97
C GLY A 14 -7.25 1.53 3.13
N VAL A 15 -8.16 0.62 3.46
CA VAL A 15 -7.91 -0.47 4.42
C VAL A 15 -8.17 -1.78 3.70
N ALA A 16 -7.16 -2.64 3.62
CA ALA A 16 -7.26 -3.96 3.03
C ALA A 16 -7.00 -5.05 4.06
N VAL A 17 -7.69 -6.18 3.89
CA VAL A 17 -7.41 -7.40 4.65
C VAL A 17 -6.51 -8.29 3.80
N PRO A 18 -5.32 -8.69 4.30
CA PRO A 18 -4.49 -9.66 3.61
C PRO A 18 -5.26 -10.95 3.30
N ASP A 19 -4.94 -11.58 2.18
CA ASP A 19 -5.54 -12.88 1.83
C ASP A 19 -5.26 -13.91 2.95
N PRO A 20 -6.28 -14.48 3.61
CA PRO A 20 -6.10 -15.45 4.68
C PRO A 20 -5.53 -16.78 4.18
N ASP A 21 -5.74 -17.10 2.89
CA ASP A 21 -5.28 -18.36 2.29
C ASP A 21 -3.86 -18.25 1.71
N ARG A 22 -3.18 -17.12 1.90
CA ARG A 22 -1.79 -16.96 1.43
C ARG A 22 -0.85 -17.90 2.17
N SER A 23 0.06 -18.53 1.43
CA SER A 23 1.10 -19.38 2.04
C SER A 23 2.01 -18.60 3.00
N ASP A 24 2.60 -19.29 3.97
CA ASP A 24 3.57 -18.71 4.92
C ASP A 24 4.73 -18.01 4.20
N ARG A 25 5.26 -18.63 3.15
CA ARG A 25 6.32 -18.03 2.33
C ARG A 25 5.89 -16.73 1.67
N ALA A 26 4.65 -16.67 1.17
CA ALA A 26 4.12 -15.44 0.56
C ALA A 26 3.91 -14.34 1.60
N ARG A 27 3.46 -14.71 2.81
CA ARG A 27 3.36 -13.80 3.96
C ARG A 27 4.73 -13.24 4.35
N GLU A 28 5.71 -14.10 4.60
CA GLU A 28 7.07 -13.68 4.98
C GLU A 28 7.72 -12.79 3.91
N GLY A 29 7.56 -13.13 2.63
CA GLY A 29 8.07 -12.31 1.53
C GLY A 29 7.41 -10.94 1.47
N PHE A 30 6.09 -10.86 1.70
CA PHE A 30 5.37 -9.60 1.74
C PHE A 30 5.75 -8.74 2.96
N ASP A 31 5.88 -9.36 4.14
CA ASP A 31 6.31 -8.67 5.36
C ASP A 31 7.74 -8.11 5.20
N PHE A 32 8.62 -8.85 4.51
CA PHE A 32 9.96 -8.36 4.15
C PHE A 32 9.90 -7.18 3.17
N LEU A 33 9.04 -7.23 2.14
CA LEU A 33 8.88 -6.12 1.20
C LEU A 33 8.37 -4.85 1.91
N LEU A 34 7.38 -4.98 2.80
CA LEU A 34 6.90 -3.86 3.62
C LEU A 34 8.01 -3.21 4.46
N LEU A 35 8.98 -3.99 4.94
CA LEU A 35 10.11 -3.48 5.71
C LEU A 35 11.13 -2.71 4.84
N VAL A 36 11.31 -3.12 3.59
CA VAL A 36 12.38 -2.60 2.71
C VAL A 36 11.89 -1.49 1.80
N ASP A 37 10.74 -1.68 1.17
CA ASP A 37 10.12 -0.74 0.22
C ASP A 37 8.59 -0.87 0.33
N PRO A 38 7.95 -0.10 1.22
CA PRO A 38 6.51 -0.16 1.45
C PRO A 38 5.68 0.53 0.34
N VAL A 39 6.24 0.70 -0.86
CA VAL A 39 5.51 1.26 -2.02
C VAL A 39 5.08 0.14 -2.96
N PHE A 40 3.78 0.07 -3.23
CA PHE A 40 3.17 -0.97 -4.07
C PHE A 40 2.33 -0.36 -5.17
N THR A 41 1.98 -1.19 -6.16
CA THR A 41 1.03 -0.84 -7.21
C THR A 41 -0.33 -1.46 -6.92
N LEU A 42 -1.36 -0.63 -6.72
CA LEU A 42 -2.75 -1.06 -6.72
C LEU A 42 -3.24 -1.13 -8.16
N ARG A 43 -3.73 -2.30 -8.60
CA ARG A 43 -4.30 -2.52 -9.93
C ARG A 43 -5.82 -2.64 -9.86
N PHE A 44 -6.51 -1.84 -10.66
CA PHE A 44 -7.96 -1.84 -10.81
C PHE A 44 -8.41 -2.80 -11.92
N PRO A 45 -9.68 -3.24 -11.94
CA PRO A 45 -10.19 -4.19 -12.94
C PRO A 45 -10.16 -3.70 -14.39
N ASP A 46 -10.09 -2.38 -14.59
CA ASP A 46 -9.97 -1.70 -15.88
C ASP A 46 -8.51 -1.48 -16.31
N ASP A 47 -7.58 -2.21 -15.68
CA ASP A 47 -6.13 -2.14 -15.87
C ASP A 47 -5.47 -0.80 -15.48
N HIS A 48 -6.23 0.16 -14.93
CA HIS A 48 -5.62 1.33 -14.31
C HIS A 48 -4.80 0.93 -13.08
N THR A 49 -3.70 1.65 -12.85
CA THR A 49 -2.79 1.39 -11.73
C THR A 49 -2.45 2.67 -10.98
N VAL A 50 -2.25 2.56 -9.67
CA VAL A 50 -1.86 3.66 -8.78
C VAL A 50 -0.78 3.18 -7.82
N LEU A 51 0.24 4.00 -7.60
CA LEU A 51 1.24 3.76 -6.55
C LEU A 51 0.66 4.14 -5.19
N VAL A 52 0.89 3.28 -4.21
CA VAL A 52 0.36 3.41 -2.85
C VAL A 52 1.46 3.12 -1.84
N ALA A 53 1.55 3.95 -0.81
CA ALA A 53 2.32 3.63 0.38
C ALA A 53 1.49 2.70 1.26
N VAL A 54 2.11 1.65 1.81
CA VAL A 54 1.43 0.60 2.59
C VAL A 54 2.05 0.47 3.97
N THR A 55 1.23 0.51 5.01
CA THR A 55 1.61 0.17 6.38
C THR A 55 0.80 -1.01 6.88
N ALA A 56 1.40 -1.85 7.74
CA ALA A 56 0.69 -2.92 8.44
C ALA A 56 0.26 -2.43 9.82
N GLU A 57 -1.05 -2.48 10.10
CA GLU A 57 -1.65 -2.05 11.38
C GLU A 57 -2.63 -3.12 11.86
N ASP A 58 -2.41 -3.72 13.03
CA ASP A 58 -3.34 -4.64 13.70
C ASP A 58 -3.96 -5.73 12.80
N GLY A 59 -3.16 -6.31 11.89
CA GLY A 59 -3.60 -7.36 10.96
C GLY A 59 -4.27 -6.86 9.67
N HIS A 60 -4.36 -5.55 9.50
CA HIS A 60 -4.81 -4.88 8.28
C HIS A 60 -3.64 -4.20 7.56
N LEU A 61 -3.84 -3.95 6.27
CA LEU A 61 -2.99 -3.08 5.48
C LEU A 61 -3.68 -1.73 5.33
N VAL A 62 -2.98 -0.66 5.67
CA VAL A 62 -3.42 0.70 5.43
C VAL A 62 -2.67 1.21 4.21
N LEU A 63 -3.44 1.68 3.24
CA LEU A 63 -2.96 2.18 1.96
C LEU A 63 -3.22 3.68 1.92
N GLY A 64 -2.25 4.44 1.45
CA GLY A 64 -2.37 5.87 1.24
C GLY A 64 -1.67 6.32 -0.04
N PRO A 65 -1.81 7.61 -0.40
CA PRO A 65 -0.99 8.18 -1.45
C PRO A 65 0.49 8.03 -1.08
N VAL A 66 1.34 7.79 -2.08
CA VAL A 66 2.77 7.97 -1.90
C VAL A 66 2.99 9.47 -1.70
N GLU A 67 3.39 9.88 -0.50
CA GLU A 67 3.87 11.24 -0.28
C GLU A 67 5.10 11.45 -1.15
N ASP A 68 5.17 12.58 -1.87
CA ASP A 68 6.30 12.93 -2.71
C ASP A 68 7.50 13.33 -1.84
N GLY A 69 8.04 12.36 -1.10
CA GLY A 69 9.27 12.45 -0.34
C GLY A 69 10.45 12.21 -1.26
N GLY A 70 10.65 13.05 -2.28
CA GLY A 70 11.83 12.96 -3.12
C GLY A 70 13.10 13.05 -2.28
N PRO A 71 14.11 12.18 -2.48
CA PRO A 71 15.45 12.46 -2.00
C PRO A 71 16.05 13.56 -2.89
N GLY A 72 15.75 14.81 -2.58
CA GLY A 72 16.33 15.96 -3.26
C GLY A 72 15.30 16.96 -3.74
N GLY A 73 14.97 17.91 -2.87
CA GLY A 73 14.67 19.27 -3.32
C GLY A 73 15.93 19.86 -3.96
N HIS A 74 16.23 19.53 -5.22
CA HIS A 74 17.04 20.39 -6.07
C HIS A 74 16.10 21.10 -7.03
N ARG A 75 15.70 22.32 -6.64
CA ARG A 75 15.21 23.30 -7.60
C ARG A 75 16.36 23.55 -8.58
N VAL A 76 16.12 23.32 -9.86
CA VAL A 76 16.90 23.90 -10.97
C VAL A 76 16.28 25.24 -11.31
#